data_AF-A0AA43ETE8-F1
#
_entry.id   AF-A0AA43ETE8-F1
#
_cell.length_a   1.000
_cell.length_b   1.000
_cell.length_c   1.000
_cell.angle_alpha   90.00
_cell.angle_beta   90.00
_cell.angle_gamma   90.00
#
_symmetry.space_group_name_H-M   'P 1'
#
loop_
_entity.id
_entity.type
_entity.pdbx_description
1 polymer ?
#
loop_
_entity_poly.entity_id
_entity_poly.type
_entity_poly.pdbx_seq_one_letter_code
_entity_poly.pdbx_strand_id
1 'polypeptide(L)'
;MRTPLAVLSRILLGQHLAKGKAPVFTLRWRQVQLIGLLINLLCTINLASSVSIAAADLGDEPLNTNPILSAPSQIEQPSSLTTPPQKAYDLLKQLKKRGGIPLSGYVGGRDFQNRERRLPRGSYREYDVNPKIRGRGRDAERIVIERRTGKAYYTGDHYRTFIPLN
;
A
#
# COMPACT_ATOMS: atom_id res chain seq x y z
N MET A 1 72.94 -2.89 7.17
CA MET A 1 72.24 -4.16 7.46
C MET A 1 71.68 -4.11 8.88
N ARG A 2 70.34 -4.14 8.99
CA ARG A 2 69.45 -4.61 10.08
C ARG A 2 69.76 -4.21 11.54
N THR A 3 68.98 -3.26 12.05
CA THR A 3 68.54 -3.20 13.45
C THR A 3 67.42 -4.21 13.71
N PRO A 4 67.33 -4.86 14.89
CA PRO A 4 66.17 -5.66 15.25
C PRO A 4 65.19 -4.84 16.09
N LEU A 5 63.99 -4.56 15.55
CA LEU A 5 62.86 -4.13 16.37
C LEU A 5 62.02 -5.36 16.77
N ALA A 6 61.81 -5.48 18.07
CA ALA A 6 61.10 -6.56 18.74
C ALA A 6 59.62 -6.62 18.35
N VAL A 7 59.15 -7.85 18.11
CA VAL A 7 57.74 -8.22 18.08
C VAL A 7 57.42 -8.85 19.43
N LEU A 8 56.50 -8.27 20.21
CA LEU A 8 55.79 -8.98 21.28
C LEU A 8 54.34 -8.45 21.40
N SER A 9 53.41 -9.35 21.09
CA SER A 9 51.98 -9.24 21.36
C SER A 9 51.65 -9.59 22.82
N ARG A 10 50.66 -8.90 23.41
CA ARG A 10 49.66 -9.35 24.42
C ARG A 10 48.91 -8.09 24.91
N ILE A 11 47.65 -7.85 24.53
CA ILE A 11 46.39 -8.41 25.04
C ILE A 11 46.15 -8.10 26.53
N LEU A 12 44.97 -7.49 26.78
CA LEU A 12 44.13 -7.42 28.00
C LEU A 12 44.20 -6.15 28.88
N LEU A 13 43.27 -5.21 28.64
CA LEU A 13 42.50 -4.42 29.63
C LEU A 13 41.54 -3.53 28.82
N GLY A 14 40.24 -3.34 29.06
CA GLY A 14 39.28 -3.87 30.01
C GLY A 14 37.97 -3.17 29.60
N GLN A 15 37.00 -3.90 29.05
CA GLN A 15 35.71 -3.34 28.65
C GLN A 15 34.73 -3.56 29.80
N HIS A 16 34.36 -2.51 30.53
CA HIS A 16 33.29 -2.61 31.51
C HIS A 16 32.54 -1.27 31.67
N LEU A 17 31.55 -1.03 30.81
CA LEU A 17 30.55 0.02 31.03
C LEU A 17 29.14 -0.48 30.65
N ALA A 18 28.43 -0.86 31.72
CA ALA A 18 27.01 -0.76 31.98
C ALA A 18 25.99 -0.97 30.83
N LYS A 19 25.33 -2.13 30.85
CA LYS A 19 24.02 -2.35 30.22
C LYS A 19 22.92 -1.67 31.06
N GLY A 20 22.51 -0.47 30.66
CA GLY A 20 21.24 0.13 31.09
C GLY A 20 20.10 -0.39 30.21
N LYS A 21 19.23 -1.25 30.77
CA LYS A 21 17.94 -1.61 30.15
C LYS A 21 16.95 -0.47 30.38
N ALA A 22 16.57 0.25 29.32
CA ALA A 22 15.43 1.16 29.37
C ALA A 22 14.10 0.37 29.26
N PRO A 23 13.04 0.77 29.98
CA PRO A 23 11.78 0.05 29.99
C PRO A 23 11.06 0.15 28.65
N VAL A 24 10.75 -1.02 28.08
CA VAL A 24 9.86 -1.18 26.94
C VAL A 24 8.46 -0.76 27.41
N PHE A 25 7.98 0.37 26.89
CA PHE A 25 6.59 0.79 27.03
C PHE A 25 5.70 -0.25 26.36
N THR A 26 5.19 -1.19 27.16
CA THR A 26 4.22 -2.19 26.75
C THR A 26 2.85 -1.53 26.70
N LEU A 27 2.54 -0.90 25.56
CA LEU A 27 1.19 -0.42 25.31
C LEU A 27 0.28 -1.65 25.17
N ARG A 28 -0.50 -1.92 26.23
CA ARG A 28 -1.37 -3.08 26.36
C ARG A 28 -2.35 -3.13 25.19
N TRP A 29 -2.24 -4.19 24.39
CA TRP A 29 -2.99 -4.47 23.16
C TRP A 29 -4.53 -4.52 23.25
N ARG A 30 -5.12 -4.22 24.42
CA ARG A 30 -6.58 -4.25 24.64
C ARG A 30 -7.32 -2.98 24.20
N GLN A 31 -6.62 -1.89 23.86
CA GLN A 31 -7.27 -0.61 23.53
C GLN A 31 -7.36 -0.26 22.03
N VAL A 32 -6.72 -1.01 21.13
CA VAL A 32 -6.78 -0.72 19.67
C VAL A 32 -7.96 -1.41 18.98
N GLN A 33 -8.72 -2.27 19.68
CA GLN A 33 -9.83 -3.02 19.08
C GLN A 33 -11.17 -2.27 18.99
N LEU A 34 -11.31 -1.08 19.58
CA LEU A 34 -12.58 -0.35 19.59
C LEU A 34 -12.74 0.71 18.47
N ILE A 35 -11.68 1.05 17.72
CA ILE A 35 -11.76 2.02 16.61
C ILE A 35 -12.04 1.33 15.26
N GLY A 36 -11.67 0.04 15.11
CA GLY A 36 -11.94 -0.73 13.89
C GLY A 36 -13.39 -1.19 13.72
N LEU A 37 -14.20 -1.14 14.79
CA LEU A 37 -15.59 -1.61 14.79
C LEU A 37 -16.59 -0.49 14.41
N LEU A 38 -16.23 0.78 14.58
CA LEU A 38 -17.14 1.92 14.31
C LEU A 38 -17.16 2.38 12.84
N ILE A 39 -16.16 1.98 12.03
CA ILE A 39 -16.15 2.24 10.57
C ILE A 39 -16.92 1.17 9.79
N ASN A 40 -17.13 -0.02 10.35
CA ASN A 40 -18.02 -1.05 9.78
C ASN A 40 -19.50 -0.86 10.18
N LEU A 41 -19.82 0.10 11.06
CA LEU A 41 -21.19 0.32 11.58
C LEU A 41 -21.96 1.44 10.86
N LEU A 42 -21.35 2.23 9.97
CA LEU A 42 -22.05 3.30 9.25
C LEU A 42 -22.74 2.86 7.93
N CYS A 43 -22.91 1.56 7.68
CA CYS A 43 -23.48 1.08 6.41
C CYS A 43 -24.64 0.07 6.54
N THR A 44 -25.40 0.06 7.65
CA THR A 44 -26.54 -0.87 7.82
C THR A 44 -27.78 -0.27 8.51
N ILE A 45 -28.18 0.96 8.16
CA ILE A 45 -29.53 1.47 8.49
C ILE A 45 -30.04 2.17 7.22
N ASN A 46 -30.84 1.47 6.40
CA ASN A 46 -32.32 1.57 6.33
C ASN A 46 -32.78 2.92 5.74
N LEU A 47 -33.80 3.05 4.90
CA LEU A 47 -34.85 2.18 4.38
C LEU A 47 -35.52 2.95 3.22
N ALA A 48 -36.20 2.23 2.33
CA ALA A 48 -36.94 2.72 1.18
C ALA A 48 -37.74 4.02 1.38
N SER A 49 -37.75 4.86 0.33
CA SER A 49 -38.86 5.75 0.00
C SER A 49 -38.86 5.98 -1.51
N SER A 50 -39.61 5.17 -2.25
CA SER A 50 -40.01 5.49 -3.62
C SER A 50 -41.31 6.29 -3.56
N VAL A 51 -41.21 7.61 -3.70
CA VAL A 51 -42.36 8.47 -3.96
C VAL A 51 -42.30 8.86 -5.43
N SER A 52 -43.22 8.31 -6.21
CA SER A 52 -43.52 8.76 -7.57
C SER A 52 -44.34 10.05 -7.48
N ILE A 53 -43.85 11.10 -8.13
CA ILE A 53 -44.68 12.25 -8.51
C ILE A 53 -44.57 12.37 -10.02
N ALA A 54 -45.69 12.13 -10.69
CA ALA A 54 -45.88 12.50 -12.08
C ALA A 54 -46.26 13.98 -12.13
N ALA A 55 -45.59 14.74 -12.98
CA ALA A 55 -46.11 16.00 -13.50
C ALA A 55 -45.70 16.08 -14.97
N ALA A 56 -46.68 15.97 -15.86
CA ALA A 56 -46.59 16.51 -17.20
C ALA A 56 -46.56 18.04 -17.09
N ASP A 57 -45.72 18.73 -17.86
CA ASP A 57 -46.17 19.73 -18.83
C ASP A 57 -44.99 20.29 -19.64
N LEU A 58 -45.33 20.82 -20.81
CA LEU A 58 -44.57 21.14 -22.01
C LEU A 58 -43.68 22.38 -21.89
N GLY A 59 -42.64 22.45 -22.73
CA GLY A 59 -41.86 23.67 -22.95
C GLY A 59 -40.72 23.46 -23.95
N ASP A 60 -40.91 24.02 -25.14
CA ASP A 60 -40.07 23.90 -26.34
C ASP A 60 -38.70 24.61 -26.29
N GLU A 61 -37.87 24.16 -27.24
CA GLU A 61 -36.75 24.82 -27.96
C GLU A 61 -35.28 24.73 -27.46
N PRO A 62 -34.32 24.50 -28.40
CA PRO A 62 -32.93 24.19 -28.13
C PRO A 62 -32.01 25.40 -28.29
N LEU A 63 -30.97 25.48 -27.46
CA LEU A 63 -29.80 26.32 -27.78
C LEU A 63 -28.52 25.50 -27.73
N ASN A 64 -28.06 25.18 -28.94
CA ASN A 64 -26.73 24.76 -29.28
C ASN A 64 -25.73 25.90 -29.05
N THR A 65 -24.80 25.71 -28.12
CA THR A 65 -23.47 26.35 -28.16
C THR A 65 -22.42 25.42 -27.55
N ASN A 66 -21.64 24.76 -28.41
CA ASN A 66 -20.25 24.38 -28.14
C ASN A 66 -19.37 25.28 -29.04
N PRO A 67 -18.09 25.56 -28.74
CA PRO A 67 -17.17 24.76 -27.91
C PRO A 67 -16.27 25.59 -26.97
N ILE A 68 -15.69 25.01 -25.91
CA ILE A 68 -14.34 25.36 -25.41
C ILE A 68 -13.81 24.20 -24.54
N LEU A 69 -12.83 23.53 -25.13
CA LEU A 69 -11.61 22.99 -24.55
C LEU A 69 -11.45 23.10 -23.02
N SER A 70 -11.64 21.99 -22.31
CA SER A 70 -10.98 21.71 -21.03
C SER A 70 -10.87 20.21 -20.85
N ALA A 71 -9.67 19.72 -21.16
CA ALA A 71 -9.05 18.45 -20.76
C ALA A 71 -9.88 17.16 -20.90
N PRO A 72 -9.36 16.11 -21.57
CA PRO A 72 -9.88 14.78 -21.32
C PRO A 72 -9.59 14.44 -19.85
N SER A 73 -10.62 14.56 -19.00
CA SER A 73 -10.68 13.84 -17.74
C SER A 73 -10.53 12.37 -18.10
N GLN A 74 -9.33 11.83 -17.93
CA GLN A 74 -9.13 10.40 -17.92
C GLN A 74 -9.92 9.86 -16.73
N ILE A 75 -11.15 9.48 -17.01
CA ILE A 75 -11.87 8.44 -16.30
C ILE A 75 -11.01 7.19 -16.51
N GLU A 76 -9.99 6.99 -15.69
CA GLU A 76 -9.29 5.70 -15.61
C GLU A 76 -10.21 4.73 -14.86
N GLN A 77 -11.19 4.21 -15.58
CA GLN A 77 -11.76 2.90 -15.28
C GLN A 77 -10.65 1.86 -15.52
N PRO A 78 -10.19 1.11 -14.50
CA PRO A 78 -9.23 0.05 -14.73
C PRO A 78 -9.99 -1.20 -15.17
N SER A 79 -10.44 -1.19 -16.41
CA SER A 79 -11.04 -2.34 -17.07
C SER A 79 -10.04 -2.86 -18.10
N SER A 80 -9.43 -4.02 -17.80
CA SER A 80 -8.80 -4.94 -18.76
C SER A 80 -7.52 -4.50 -19.49
N LEU A 81 -6.48 -4.09 -18.75
CA LEU A 81 -5.11 -4.38 -19.18
C LEU A 81 -4.67 -5.68 -18.49
N THR A 82 -4.56 -6.77 -19.25
CA THR A 82 -3.97 -8.05 -18.78
C THR A 82 -2.50 -7.90 -18.37
N THR A 83 -1.88 -6.76 -18.70
CA THR A 83 -0.49 -6.44 -18.40
C THR A 83 -0.42 -5.38 -17.31
N PRO A 84 0.36 -5.60 -16.22
CA PRO A 84 0.59 -4.59 -15.20
C PRO A 84 1.24 -3.32 -15.79
N PRO A 85 0.93 -2.13 -15.26
CA PRO A 85 1.54 -0.90 -15.76
C PRO A 85 3.04 -0.85 -15.41
N GLN A 86 3.84 -0.20 -16.26
CA GLN A 86 5.31 -0.14 -16.11
C GLN A 86 5.76 0.37 -14.72
N LYS A 87 5.03 1.34 -14.15
CA LYS A 87 5.26 1.85 -12.79
C LYS A 87 5.28 0.75 -11.72
N ALA A 88 4.53 -0.34 -11.89
CA ALA A 88 4.54 -1.46 -10.94
C ALA A 88 5.87 -2.22 -11.00
N TYR A 89 6.43 -2.45 -12.19
CA TYR A 89 7.75 -3.06 -12.34
C TYR A 89 8.86 -2.17 -11.77
N ASP A 90 8.79 -0.87 -12.04
CA ASP A 90 9.77 0.10 -11.54
C ASP A 90 9.74 0.20 -10.01
N LEU A 91 8.53 0.21 -9.43
CA LEU A 91 8.35 0.16 -7.98
C LEU A 91 8.91 -1.14 -7.40
N LEU A 92 8.62 -2.30 -7.99
CA LEU A 92 9.16 -3.58 -7.53
C LEU A 92 10.69 -3.59 -7.52
N LYS A 93 11.32 -3.03 -8.57
CA LYS A 93 12.78 -2.89 -8.65
C LYS A 93 13.32 -2.03 -7.51
N GLN A 94 12.67 -0.91 -7.21
CA GLN A 94 13.07 -0.03 -6.10
C GLN A 94 12.88 -0.69 -4.74
N LEU A 95 11.78 -1.40 -4.52
CA LEU A 95 11.51 -2.14 -3.29
C LEU A 95 12.55 -3.25 -3.07
N LYS A 96 12.90 -4.02 -4.12
CA LYS A 96 13.97 -5.03 -4.03
C LYS A 96 15.30 -4.41 -3.63
N LYS A 97 15.69 -3.30 -4.27
CA LYS A 97 16.94 -2.57 -3.93
C LYS A 97 16.96 -2.07 -2.48
N ARG A 98 15.79 -1.72 -1.93
CA ARG A 98 15.62 -1.17 -0.57
C ARG A 98 15.28 -2.24 0.48
N GLY A 99 15.34 -3.53 0.16
CA GLY A 99 14.99 -4.60 1.10
C GLY A 99 13.52 -4.57 1.56
N GLY A 100 12.60 -4.10 0.72
CA GLY A 100 11.17 -3.98 1.03
C GLY A 100 10.81 -2.76 1.88
N ILE A 101 11.71 -1.79 2.03
CA ILE A 101 11.38 -0.50 2.66
C ILE A 101 10.61 0.37 1.65
N PRO A 102 9.38 0.84 1.97
CA PRO A 102 8.59 1.70 1.10
C PRO A 102 9.36 2.96 0.67
N LEU A 103 9.00 3.48 -0.51
CA LEU A 103 9.50 4.76 -1.01
C LEU A 103 8.91 5.90 -0.18
N SER A 104 9.59 7.04 -0.14
CA SER A 104 9.07 8.23 0.55
C SER A 104 7.73 8.66 -0.06
N GLY A 105 6.72 8.91 0.78
CA GLY A 105 5.37 9.26 0.34
C GLY A 105 4.50 8.07 -0.09
N TYR A 106 5.04 6.85 -0.15
CA TYR A 106 4.27 5.65 -0.46
C TYR A 106 3.86 4.93 0.83
N VAL A 107 2.65 4.35 0.83
CA VAL A 107 2.20 3.50 1.94
C VAL A 107 2.51 2.05 1.60
N GLY A 108 3.12 1.30 2.51
CA GLY A 108 3.42 -0.10 2.28
C GLY A 108 4.19 -0.76 3.42
N GLY A 109 4.62 -2.00 3.17
CA GLY A 109 5.39 -2.82 4.11
C GLY A 109 4.55 -3.52 5.17
N ARG A 110 3.22 -3.37 5.13
CA ARG A 110 2.27 -4.06 6.01
C ARG A 110 2.10 -5.51 5.58
N ASP A 111 1.74 -6.38 6.52
CA ASP A 111 1.45 -7.77 6.21
C ASP A 111 0.15 -7.90 5.41
N PHE A 112 0.21 -8.62 4.28
CA PHE A 112 -0.95 -9.03 3.52
C PHE A 112 -1.33 -10.46 3.91
N GLN A 113 -2.54 -10.62 4.46
CA GLN A 113 -2.94 -11.86 5.12
C GLN A 113 -3.41 -12.95 4.15
N ASN A 114 -3.70 -12.61 2.88
CA ASN A 114 -4.19 -13.55 1.87
C ASN A 114 -5.38 -14.39 2.38
N ARG A 115 -6.37 -13.76 3.05
CA ARG A 115 -7.49 -14.45 3.71
C ARG A 115 -8.37 -15.19 2.71
N GLU A 116 -8.56 -14.60 1.54
CA GLU A 116 -9.33 -15.14 0.43
C GLU A 116 -8.54 -16.20 -0.35
N ARG A 117 -7.27 -16.44 0.00
CA ARG A 117 -6.39 -17.46 -0.60
C ARG A 117 -6.26 -17.34 -2.12
N ARG A 118 -6.25 -16.10 -2.63
CA ARG A 118 -6.07 -15.79 -4.06
C ARG A 118 -4.63 -15.94 -4.53
N LEU A 119 -3.67 -15.85 -3.61
CA LEU A 119 -2.26 -16.16 -3.85
C LEU A 119 -1.90 -17.52 -3.22
N PRO A 120 -0.81 -18.16 -3.66
CA PRO A 120 -0.27 -19.33 -2.97
C PRO A 120 -0.06 -19.10 -1.47
N ARG A 121 0.01 -20.17 -0.67
CA ARG A 121 0.31 -20.04 0.76
C ARG A 121 1.69 -19.41 0.95
N GLY A 122 1.78 -18.39 1.80
CA GLY A 122 3.01 -17.64 2.02
C GLY A 122 2.83 -16.47 2.99
N SER A 123 3.93 -15.80 3.32
CA SER A 123 3.93 -14.56 4.09
C SER A 123 4.21 -13.40 3.15
N TYR A 124 3.31 -12.43 3.12
CA TYR A 124 3.33 -11.37 2.11
C TYR A 124 3.38 -9.99 2.74
N ARG A 125 3.97 -9.03 1.99
CA ARG A 125 3.85 -7.60 2.27
C ARG A 125 3.19 -6.87 1.12
N GLU A 126 2.35 -5.89 1.44
CA GLU A 126 1.68 -5.03 0.46
C GLU A 126 2.31 -3.65 0.35
N TYR A 127 2.24 -3.05 -0.84
CA TYR A 127 2.74 -1.72 -1.16
C TYR A 127 1.80 -1.01 -2.13
N ASP A 128 1.48 0.26 -1.88
CA ASP A 128 0.79 1.11 -2.86
C ASP A 128 1.66 1.31 -4.09
N VAL A 129 1.03 1.27 -5.26
CA VAL A 129 1.71 1.54 -6.54
C VAL A 129 1.90 3.03 -6.78
N ASN A 130 1.06 3.87 -6.18
CA ASN A 130 1.11 5.33 -6.30
C ASN A 130 1.39 5.99 -4.95
N PRO A 131 1.99 7.20 -4.93
CA PRO A 131 2.23 7.93 -3.70
C PRO A 131 0.92 8.38 -3.06
N LYS A 132 0.92 8.52 -1.74
CA LYS A 132 -0.23 9.03 -0.99
C LYS A 132 -0.44 10.51 -1.26
N ILE A 133 -1.60 10.84 -1.81
CA ILE A 133 -2.06 12.22 -1.98
C ILE A 133 -2.77 12.67 -0.69
N ARG A 134 -2.40 13.83 -0.16
CA ARG A 134 -3.04 14.42 1.03
C ARG A 134 -4.50 14.75 0.74
N GLY A 135 -5.40 14.42 1.68
CA GLY A 135 -6.84 14.65 1.52
C GLY A 135 -7.56 13.65 0.62
N ARG A 136 -6.85 12.69 0.00
CA ARG A 136 -7.45 11.64 -0.84
C ARG A 136 -7.33 10.27 -0.18
N GLY A 137 -8.31 9.38 -0.42
CA GLY A 137 -8.18 7.95 -0.12
C GLY A 137 -6.99 7.31 -0.84
N ARG A 138 -6.59 6.09 -0.42
CA ARG A 138 -5.66 5.27 -1.24
C ARG A 138 -6.45 4.76 -2.45
N ASP A 139 -5.78 4.62 -3.59
CA ASP A 139 -6.39 3.99 -4.78
C ASP A 139 -6.49 2.46 -4.64
N ALA A 140 -6.83 1.76 -5.71
CA ALA A 140 -6.96 0.30 -5.74
C ALA A 140 -5.63 -0.45 -6.00
N GLU A 141 -4.58 0.23 -6.47
CA GLU A 141 -3.41 -0.43 -7.04
C GLU A 141 -2.38 -0.84 -6.00
N ARG A 142 -1.99 -2.12 -5.99
CA ARG A 142 -1.00 -2.65 -5.03
C ARG A 142 -0.03 -3.62 -5.69
N ILE A 143 1.17 -3.68 -5.11
CA ILE A 143 2.09 -4.81 -5.26
C ILE A 143 2.07 -5.61 -3.97
N VAL A 144 1.99 -6.94 -4.10
CA VAL A 144 2.09 -7.89 -3.00
C VAL A 144 3.32 -8.76 -3.22
N ILE A 145 4.25 -8.77 -2.26
CA ILE A 145 5.54 -9.46 -2.36
C ILE A 145 5.62 -10.55 -1.30
N GLU A 146 5.87 -11.78 -1.72
CA GLU A 146 6.15 -12.91 -0.83
C GLU A 146 7.55 -12.74 -0.23
N ARG A 147 7.63 -12.79 1.11
CA ARG A 147 8.82 -12.35 1.86
C ARG A 147 10.04 -13.27 1.69
N ARG A 148 9.85 -14.55 1.41
CA ARG A 148 10.93 -15.55 1.38
C ARG A 148 11.51 -15.75 -0.02
N THR A 149 10.65 -15.74 -1.01
CA THR A 149 10.91 -16.05 -2.42
C THR A 149 11.06 -14.79 -3.27
N GLY A 150 10.50 -13.66 -2.81
CA GLY A 150 10.47 -12.43 -3.59
C GLY A 150 9.48 -12.45 -4.76
N LYS A 151 8.65 -13.51 -4.85
CA LYS A 151 7.55 -13.58 -5.82
C LYS A 151 6.62 -12.40 -5.62
N ALA A 152 6.36 -11.67 -6.69
CA ALA A 152 5.60 -10.42 -6.63
C ALA A 152 4.39 -10.47 -7.56
N TYR A 153 3.29 -9.89 -7.10
CA TYR A 153 2.03 -9.85 -7.81
C TYR A 153 1.49 -8.42 -7.80
N TYR A 154 0.93 -7.98 -8.92
CA TYR A 154 0.21 -6.73 -9.05
C TYR A 154 -1.30 -6.98 -8.94
N THR A 155 -2.02 -6.06 -8.31
CA THR A 155 -3.48 -5.96 -8.37
C THR A 155 -3.85 -4.52 -8.70
N GLY A 156 -4.68 -4.33 -9.72
CA GLY A 156 -5.26 -3.04 -10.09
C GLY A 156 -6.69 -2.84 -9.57
N ASP A 157 -7.26 -3.88 -8.96
CA ASP A 157 -8.68 -4.00 -8.62
C ASP A 157 -8.90 -4.26 -7.13
N HIS A 158 -7.98 -3.77 -6.29
CA HIS A 158 -8.05 -3.87 -4.84
C HIS A 158 -8.17 -5.32 -4.33
N TYR A 159 -7.17 -6.14 -4.71
CA TYR A 159 -6.99 -7.53 -4.30
C TYR A 159 -8.02 -8.53 -4.84
N ARG A 160 -8.83 -8.16 -5.86
CA ARG A 160 -9.80 -9.08 -6.46
C ARG A 160 -9.12 -10.05 -7.42
N THR A 161 -8.18 -9.58 -8.21
CA THR A 161 -7.33 -10.38 -9.10
C THR A 161 -5.86 -10.03 -8.93
N PHE A 162 -4.98 -10.95 -9.35
CA PHE A 162 -3.54 -10.80 -9.24
C PHE A 162 -2.86 -11.20 -10.55
N ILE A 163 -1.90 -10.39 -10.98
CA ILE A 163 -1.06 -10.66 -12.15
C ILE A 163 0.40 -10.81 -11.68
N PRO A 164 1.11 -11.90 -12.01
CA PRO A 164 2.52 -12.07 -11.66
C PRO A 164 3.41 -10.97 -12.26
N LEU A 165 4.41 -10.53 -11.50
CA LEU A 165 5.43 -9.56 -11.94
C LEU A 165 6.81 -10.20 -12.15
N ASN A 166 7.07 -11.39 -11.60
CA ASN A 166 8.33 -12.12 -11.71
C ASN A 166 8.18 -13.63 -11.45
#